data_AF-A0A4D4N1K5-F1
#
_entry.id   AF-A0A4D4N1K5-F1
#
_cell.length_a   1.000
_cell.length_b   1.000
_cell.length_c   1.000
_cell.angle_alpha   90.00
_cell.angle_beta   90.00
_cell.angle_gamma   90.00
#
_symmetry.space_group_name_H-M   'P 1'
#
loop_
_entity.id
_entity.type
_entity.pdbx_description
1 polymer ?
#
loop_
_entity_poly.entity_id
_entity_poly.type
_entity_poly.pdbx_seq_one_letter_code
_entity_poly.pdbx_strand_id
1 'polypeptide(L)'
;MYKLARALWLGVAHAVGAMFRGIGQGAKGLDPAHRKDGLALLLLGLALIVAAGTWSNLRGPVGDLVEMLVTGAFGRLDLLVPILLAVIAVRFIRHPEKPEANGRIVIGLSALVIGVLGQVHIACGAPARSDGMQAIRDAGGLIGWSAATPLTYTMGDVLAVPLLVLLTVFGLLVVTATPVNAIPQRLRLLGVRLGVVHDAQEGLAEDDERYDEQWREALPPNARRRGPAPAGYDPDGDEQEALSKRRSRPRRSAGQQPDLNRPMDAVDVAAAAAAALDGAVLHGMPPSPLVADLTQGVTVERDGYEETTPVPAARAKAVKPPRKEASKAGVPDLTKAPPAETRDLPARAEQLQLSGDITYSLPSLDLLERGGPGKTRSAANDAVVASLSNVFMEFKVDAAVTGFTRGPTVTRYEVELGPAVKVERITALTKNIAYAVASPDVRIISPIPGKSAVGIEIPNTDREMVNLGDVLRLADAAEDDHPMLVALGKDVEGAM
;
A
#
# COMPACT_ATOMS: atom_id res chain seq x y z
N MET A 1 -18.91 -49.06 -13.42
CA MET A 1 -19.49 -47.82 -13.97
C MET A 1 -18.92 -46.58 -13.27
N TYR A 2 -19.29 -46.24 -12.03
CA TYR A 2 -18.84 -45.01 -11.33
C TYR A 2 -17.32 -44.88 -11.14
N LYS A 3 -16.63 -45.96 -10.74
CA LYS A 3 -15.15 -45.96 -10.60
C LYS A 3 -14.42 -45.72 -11.92
N LEU A 4 -15.00 -46.21 -13.02
CA LEU A 4 -14.43 -46.13 -14.36
C LEU A 4 -14.60 -44.72 -14.94
N ALA A 5 -15.78 -44.11 -14.74
CA ALA A 5 -16.02 -42.71 -15.06
C ALA A 5 -15.14 -41.74 -14.24
N ARG A 6 -14.96 -42.01 -12.93
CA ARG A 6 -14.06 -41.22 -12.08
C ARG A 6 -12.59 -41.35 -12.51
N ALA A 7 -12.15 -42.55 -12.87
CA ALA A 7 -10.80 -42.78 -13.38
C ALA A 7 -10.58 -42.09 -14.73
N LEU A 8 -11.56 -42.11 -15.62
CA LEU A 8 -11.53 -41.40 -16.89
C LEU A 8 -11.47 -39.88 -16.67
N TRP A 9 -12.31 -39.35 -15.76
CA TRP A 9 -12.33 -37.94 -15.41
C TRP A 9 -11.01 -37.47 -14.78
N LEU A 10 -10.47 -38.24 -13.84
CA LEU A 10 -9.17 -37.96 -13.24
C LEU A 10 -8.04 -38.09 -14.26
N GLY A 11 -8.11 -39.05 -15.17
CA GLY A 11 -7.14 -39.21 -16.26
C GLY A 11 -7.14 -38.01 -17.21
N VAL A 12 -8.32 -37.54 -17.63
CA VAL A 12 -8.48 -36.33 -18.45
C VAL A 12 -8.01 -35.09 -17.68
N ALA A 13 -8.38 -34.93 -16.42
CA ALA A 13 -7.93 -33.81 -15.58
C ALA A 13 -6.41 -33.81 -15.36
N HIS A 14 -5.79 -34.98 -15.22
CA HIS A 14 -4.34 -35.11 -15.11
C HIS A 14 -3.64 -34.88 -16.44
N ALA A 15 -4.22 -35.32 -17.57
CA ALA A 15 -3.68 -35.08 -18.90
C ALA A 15 -3.74 -33.58 -19.26
N VAL A 16 -4.88 -32.93 -19.03
CA VAL A 16 -5.05 -31.48 -19.20
C VAL A 16 -4.12 -30.73 -18.25
N GLY A 17 -4.07 -31.14 -16.98
CA GLY A 17 -3.16 -30.56 -15.98
C GLY A 17 -1.67 -30.76 -16.31
N ALA A 18 -1.31 -31.87 -16.96
CA ALA A 18 0.04 -32.16 -17.43
C ALA A 18 0.39 -31.36 -18.69
N MET A 19 -0.57 -31.12 -19.59
CA MET A 19 -0.39 -30.30 -20.78
C MET A 19 -0.17 -28.82 -20.41
N PHE A 20 -0.99 -28.29 -19.49
CA PHE A 20 -0.80 -26.94 -18.93
C PHE A 20 0.49 -26.82 -18.10
N ARG A 21 0.86 -27.86 -17.35
CA ARG A 21 2.18 -27.90 -16.67
C ARG A 21 3.32 -27.97 -17.68
N GLY A 22 3.20 -28.72 -18.77
CA GLY A 22 4.23 -28.86 -19.81
C GLY A 22 4.56 -27.53 -20.48
N ILE A 23 3.53 -26.77 -20.85
CA ILE A 23 3.67 -25.40 -21.40
C ILE A 23 4.27 -24.45 -20.34
N GLY A 24 3.92 -24.62 -19.06
CA GLY A 24 4.49 -23.84 -17.96
C GLY A 24 5.92 -24.25 -17.53
N GLN A 25 6.36 -25.47 -17.83
CA GLN A 25 7.66 -26.02 -17.45
C GLN A 25 8.75 -25.72 -18.48
N GLY A 26 8.41 -25.52 -19.77
CA GLY A 26 9.35 -25.03 -20.79
C GLY A 26 9.89 -23.61 -20.48
N ALA A 27 9.21 -22.87 -19.61
CA ALA A 27 9.61 -21.54 -19.15
C ALA A 27 10.25 -21.55 -17.74
N LYS A 28 10.68 -22.71 -17.22
CA LYS A 28 11.37 -22.80 -15.91
C LYS A 28 12.77 -22.18 -15.90
N GLY A 29 13.36 -21.95 -17.07
CA GLY A 29 14.65 -21.26 -17.23
C GLY A 29 14.54 -19.77 -17.54
N LEU A 30 13.33 -19.22 -17.73
CA LEU A 30 13.13 -17.81 -18.06
C LEU A 30 12.86 -17.00 -16.78
N ASP A 31 13.55 -15.87 -16.63
CA ASP A 31 13.37 -14.91 -15.55
C ASP A 31 11.85 -14.59 -15.37
N PRO A 32 11.30 -14.62 -14.13
CA PRO A 32 9.89 -14.32 -13.85
C PRO A 32 9.27 -13.09 -14.55
N ALA A 33 10.07 -12.11 -14.98
CA ALA A 33 9.64 -11.00 -15.82
C ALA A 33 9.18 -11.44 -17.22
N HIS A 34 9.94 -12.30 -17.91
CA HIS A 34 9.64 -12.76 -19.28
C HIS A 34 8.43 -13.72 -19.35
N ARG A 35 8.10 -14.41 -18.25
CA ARG A 35 6.90 -15.25 -18.16
C ARG A 35 5.60 -14.44 -18.18
N LYS A 36 5.63 -13.18 -17.70
CA LYS A 36 4.47 -12.29 -17.66
C LYS A 36 4.18 -11.67 -19.04
N ASP A 37 5.23 -11.34 -19.78
CA ASP A 37 5.10 -10.82 -21.15
C ASP A 37 4.58 -11.90 -22.10
N GLY A 38 5.00 -13.16 -21.94
CA GLY A 38 4.44 -14.29 -22.67
C GLY A 38 2.95 -14.51 -22.41
N LEU A 39 2.49 -14.35 -21.16
CA LEU A 39 1.07 -14.45 -20.83
C LEU A 39 0.24 -13.31 -21.45
N ALA A 40 0.78 -12.08 -21.46
CA ALA A 40 0.09 -10.94 -22.05
C ALA A 40 -0.02 -11.05 -23.57
N LEU A 41 1.04 -11.51 -24.24
CA LEU A 41 1.04 -11.80 -25.68
C LEU A 41 0.10 -12.96 -26.02
N LEU A 42 0.04 -14.00 -25.18
CA LEU A 42 -0.93 -15.09 -25.31
C LEU A 42 -2.38 -14.58 -25.21
N LEU A 43 -2.68 -13.73 -24.22
CA LEU A 43 -4.00 -13.12 -24.06
C LEU A 43 -4.38 -12.24 -25.26
N LEU A 44 -3.43 -11.51 -25.82
CA LEU A 44 -3.64 -10.67 -27.00
C LEU A 44 -3.87 -11.52 -28.26
N GLY A 45 -3.11 -12.60 -28.44
CA GLY A 45 -3.32 -13.58 -29.51
C GLY A 45 -4.69 -14.27 -29.39
N LEU A 46 -5.08 -14.66 -28.17
CA LEU A 46 -6.41 -15.23 -27.91
C LEU A 46 -7.52 -14.21 -28.20
N ALA A 47 -7.35 -12.94 -27.80
CA ALA A 47 -8.29 -11.88 -28.11
C ALA A 47 -8.51 -11.73 -29.63
N LEU A 48 -7.44 -11.84 -30.42
CA LEU A 48 -7.49 -11.74 -31.87
C LEU A 48 -8.17 -12.95 -32.51
N ILE A 49 -7.90 -14.17 -32.04
CA ILE A 49 -8.58 -15.39 -32.48
C ILE A 49 -10.08 -15.31 -32.16
N VAL A 50 -10.43 -14.89 -30.95
CA VAL A 50 -11.83 -14.74 -30.53
C VAL A 50 -12.52 -13.65 -31.36
N ALA A 51 -11.87 -12.51 -31.60
CA ALA A 51 -12.41 -11.45 -32.45
C ALA A 51 -12.64 -11.95 -33.89
N ALA A 52 -11.71 -12.71 -34.46
CA ALA A 52 -11.88 -13.30 -35.77
C ALA A 52 -13.03 -14.32 -35.80
N GLY A 53 -13.19 -15.12 -34.74
CA GLY A 53 -14.30 -16.06 -34.63
C GLY A 53 -15.67 -15.37 -34.51
N THR A 54 -15.80 -14.39 -33.60
CA THR A 54 -17.08 -13.76 -33.28
C THR A 54 -17.47 -12.63 -34.22
N TRP A 55 -16.52 -11.83 -34.72
CA TRP A 55 -16.84 -10.66 -35.55
C TRP A 55 -16.84 -10.94 -37.05
N SER A 56 -15.94 -11.80 -37.54
CA SER A 56 -15.83 -12.08 -38.99
C SER A 56 -16.65 -13.27 -39.48
N ASN A 57 -17.54 -13.83 -38.65
CA ASN A 57 -18.42 -14.95 -38.99
C ASN A 57 -17.65 -16.08 -39.71
N LEU A 58 -16.47 -16.41 -39.18
CA LEU A 58 -15.50 -17.29 -39.80
C LEU A 58 -16.07 -18.71 -39.87
N ARG A 59 -16.40 -19.19 -41.06
CA ARG A 59 -16.87 -20.57 -41.26
C ARG A 59 -15.67 -21.52 -41.32
N GLY A 60 -15.53 -22.38 -40.32
CA GLY A 60 -14.48 -23.40 -40.25
C GLY A 60 -14.22 -23.90 -38.82
N PRO A 61 -13.35 -24.92 -38.64
CA PRO A 61 -13.17 -25.61 -37.37
C PRO A 61 -12.78 -24.69 -36.20
N VAL A 62 -12.02 -23.63 -36.48
CA VAL A 62 -11.60 -22.64 -35.48
C VAL A 62 -12.78 -21.73 -35.09
N GLY A 63 -13.59 -21.30 -36.05
CA GLY A 63 -14.80 -20.51 -35.79
C GLY A 63 -15.82 -21.30 -34.98
N ASP A 64 -16.07 -22.55 -35.36
CA ASP A 64 -16.99 -23.45 -34.66
C ASP A 64 -16.54 -23.69 -33.21
N LEU A 65 -15.24 -23.81 -32.97
CA LEU A 65 -14.67 -24.00 -31.64
C LEU A 65 -14.78 -22.71 -30.79
N VAL A 66 -14.59 -21.53 -31.40
CA VAL A 66 -14.83 -20.25 -30.73
C VAL A 66 -16.31 -20.07 -30.40
N GLU A 67 -17.22 -20.39 -31.32
CA GLU A 67 -18.66 -20.35 -31.06
C GLU A 67 -19.05 -21.31 -29.93
N MET A 68 -18.54 -22.54 -29.95
CA MET A 68 -18.82 -23.53 -28.92
C MET A 68 -18.31 -23.11 -27.54
N LEU A 69 -17.09 -22.57 -27.46
CA LEU A 69 -16.47 -22.22 -26.17
C LEU A 69 -16.88 -20.82 -25.69
N VAL A 70 -16.76 -19.80 -26.53
CA VAL A 70 -16.95 -18.39 -26.15
C VAL A 70 -18.43 -18.04 -26.18
N THR A 71 -19.12 -18.22 -27.31
CA THR A 71 -20.56 -17.97 -27.40
C THR A 71 -21.34 -18.95 -26.51
N GLY A 72 -20.87 -20.18 -26.38
CA GLY A 72 -21.37 -21.13 -25.36
C GLY A 72 -21.30 -20.60 -23.92
N ALA A 73 -20.16 -20.04 -23.52
CA ALA A 73 -19.94 -19.60 -22.14
C ALA A 73 -20.56 -18.23 -21.83
N PHE A 74 -20.39 -17.25 -22.73
CA PHE A 74 -20.77 -15.84 -22.55
C PHE A 74 -22.09 -15.47 -23.22
N GLY A 75 -22.66 -16.38 -24.01
CA GLY A 75 -23.92 -16.16 -24.71
C GLY A 75 -23.85 -14.95 -25.65
N ARG A 76 -24.89 -14.11 -25.59
CA ARG A 76 -25.05 -12.89 -26.41
C ARG A 76 -23.97 -11.82 -26.16
N LEU A 77 -23.23 -11.92 -25.06
CA LEU A 77 -22.15 -10.97 -24.72
C LEU A 77 -20.77 -11.41 -25.21
N ASP A 78 -20.69 -12.46 -26.02
CA ASP A 78 -19.46 -12.95 -26.66
C ASP A 78 -18.72 -11.87 -27.48
N LEU A 79 -19.45 -10.93 -28.10
CA LEU A 79 -18.91 -9.79 -28.83
C LEU A 79 -18.01 -8.89 -27.98
N LEU A 80 -18.21 -8.84 -26.66
CA LEU A 80 -17.43 -8.03 -25.72
C LEU A 80 -16.19 -8.75 -25.18
N VAL A 81 -16.15 -10.08 -25.27
CA VAL A 81 -15.04 -10.92 -24.80
C VAL A 81 -13.69 -10.55 -25.44
N PRO A 82 -13.57 -10.36 -26.77
CA PRO A 82 -12.28 -10.01 -27.36
C PRO A 82 -11.78 -8.64 -26.88
N ILE A 83 -12.68 -7.66 -26.69
CA ILE A 83 -12.35 -6.34 -26.15
C ILE A 83 -11.85 -6.48 -24.71
N LEU A 84 -12.55 -7.28 -23.88
CA LEU A 84 -12.17 -7.52 -22.50
C LEU A 84 -10.78 -8.17 -22.40
N LEU A 85 -10.52 -9.21 -23.20
CA LEU A 85 -9.22 -9.88 -23.25
C LEU A 85 -8.10 -8.93 -23.69
N ALA A 86 -8.36 -8.09 -24.71
CA ALA A 86 -7.40 -7.08 -25.16
C ALA A 86 -7.08 -6.04 -24.08
N VAL A 87 -8.10 -5.53 -23.36
CA VAL A 87 -7.91 -4.58 -22.25
C VAL A 87 -7.08 -5.21 -21.13
N ILE A 88 -7.33 -6.48 -20.78
CA ILE A 88 -6.54 -7.21 -19.79
C ILE A 88 -5.09 -7.38 -20.27
N ALA A 89 -4.89 -7.77 -21.54
CA ALA A 89 -3.57 -7.94 -22.12
C ALA A 89 -2.75 -6.64 -22.09
N VAL A 90 -3.34 -5.53 -22.57
CA VAL A 90 -2.70 -4.19 -22.55
C VAL A 90 -2.40 -3.75 -21.12
N ARG A 91 -3.29 -4.04 -20.18
CA ARG A 91 -3.07 -3.72 -18.77
C ARG A 91 -1.90 -4.51 -18.19
N PHE A 92 -1.80 -5.80 -18.50
CA PHE A 92 -0.69 -6.66 -18.06
C PHE A 92 0.65 -6.15 -18.62
N ILE A 93 0.68 -5.66 -19.86
CA ILE A 93 1.86 -5.04 -20.47
C ILE A 93 2.21 -3.71 -19.80
N ARG A 94 1.21 -2.85 -19.53
CA ARG A 94 1.45 -1.50 -18.98
C ARG A 94 1.75 -1.46 -17.48
N HIS A 95 1.33 -2.46 -16.71
CA HIS A 95 1.47 -2.45 -15.24
C HIS A 95 1.92 -3.82 -14.69
N PRO A 96 3.13 -4.30 -15.02
CA PRO A 96 3.62 -5.65 -14.64
C PRO A 96 3.96 -5.83 -13.14
N GLU A 97 3.88 -4.77 -12.33
CA GLU A 97 4.57 -4.68 -11.02
C GLU A 97 3.66 -4.80 -9.78
N LYS A 98 2.36 -5.12 -9.91
CA LYS A 98 1.44 -5.20 -8.75
C LYS A 98 0.64 -6.51 -8.68
N PRO A 99 1.25 -7.64 -8.29
CA PRO A 99 0.54 -8.93 -8.18
C PRO A 99 -0.64 -8.89 -7.20
N GLU A 100 -0.56 -8.12 -6.13
CA GLU A 100 -1.66 -7.95 -5.16
C GLU A 100 -2.87 -7.20 -5.75
N ALA A 101 -2.62 -6.21 -6.61
CA ALA A 101 -3.69 -5.48 -7.31
C ALA A 101 -4.36 -6.35 -8.38
N ASN A 102 -3.61 -7.26 -9.02
CA ASN A 102 -4.14 -8.16 -10.03
C ASN A 102 -5.13 -9.17 -9.44
N GLY A 103 -4.87 -9.67 -8.22
CA GLY A 103 -5.82 -10.56 -7.52
C GLY A 103 -7.18 -9.89 -7.31
N ARG A 104 -7.19 -8.65 -6.82
CA ARG A 104 -8.43 -7.87 -6.65
C ARG A 104 -9.15 -7.68 -7.98
N ILE A 105 -8.44 -7.33 -9.05
CA ILE A 105 -9.04 -7.07 -10.36
C ILE A 105 -9.62 -8.33 -10.97
N VAL A 106 -8.95 -9.49 -10.83
CA VAL A 106 -9.46 -10.78 -11.30
C VAL A 106 -10.75 -11.14 -10.55
N ILE A 107 -10.78 -10.97 -9.23
CA ILE A 107 -11.98 -11.21 -8.41
C ILE A 107 -13.11 -10.27 -8.82
N GLY A 108 -12.83 -8.97 -8.92
CA GLY A 108 -13.82 -7.96 -9.28
C GLY A 108 -14.36 -8.15 -10.70
N LEU A 109 -13.49 -8.46 -11.66
CA LEU A 109 -13.90 -8.71 -13.05
C LEU A 109 -14.72 -10.01 -13.16
N SER A 110 -14.35 -11.05 -12.42
CA SER A 110 -15.13 -12.29 -12.38
C SER A 110 -16.53 -12.04 -11.83
N ALA A 111 -16.64 -11.30 -10.71
CA ALA A 111 -17.93 -10.91 -10.13
C ALA A 111 -18.76 -10.04 -11.09
N LEU A 112 -18.12 -9.08 -11.78
CA LEU A 112 -18.75 -8.23 -12.78
C LEU A 112 -19.31 -9.06 -13.94
N VAL A 113 -18.51 -9.94 -14.53
CA VAL A 113 -18.90 -10.82 -15.64
C VAL A 113 -20.05 -11.75 -15.23
N ILE A 114 -19.93 -12.40 -14.07
CA ILE A 114 -20.97 -13.30 -13.55
C ILE A 114 -22.28 -12.55 -13.32
N GLY A 115 -22.21 -11.37 -12.70
CA GLY A 115 -23.39 -10.56 -12.43
C GLY A 115 -24.08 -10.09 -13.71
N VAL A 116 -23.32 -9.54 -14.67
CA VAL A 116 -23.88 -9.04 -15.94
C VAL A 116 -24.46 -10.19 -16.78
N LEU A 117 -23.75 -11.31 -16.92
CA LEU A 117 -24.26 -12.47 -17.65
C LEU A 117 -25.50 -13.07 -16.99
N GLY A 118 -25.54 -13.12 -15.65
CA GLY A 118 -26.71 -13.56 -14.90
C GLY A 118 -27.93 -12.65 -15.11
N GLN A 119 -27.72 -11.33 -15.12
CA GLN A 119 -28.78 -10.37 -15.40
C GLN A 119 -29.31 -10.50 -16.83
N VAL A 120 -28.42 -10.61 -17.82
CA VAL A 120 -28.82 -10.84 -19.22
C VAL A 120 -29.59 -12.15 -19.36
N HIS A 121 -29.18 -13.20 -18.63
CA HIS A 121 -29.91 -14.47 -18.62
C HIS A 121 -31.36 -14.33 -18.11
N ILE A 122 -31.57 -13.62 -17.00
CA ILE A 122 -32.93 -13.37 -16.47
C ILE A 122 -33.70 -12.42 -17.39
N ALA A 123 -33.06 -11.38 -17.94
CA ALA A 123 -33.69 -10.42 -18.84
C ALA A 123 -34.20 -11.07 -20.14
N CYS A 124 -33.56 -12.14 -20.60
CA CYS A 124 -34.00 -12.95 -21.74
C CYS A 124 -35.05 -14.01 -21.38
N GLY A 125 -35.61 -13.98 -20.17
CA GLY A 125 -36.68 -14.89 -19.73
C GLY A 125 -36.21 -16.15 -19.01
N ALA A 126 -34.96 -16.18 -18.54
CA ALA A 126 -34.36 -17.29 -17.78
C ALA A 126 -34.57 -18.68 -18.43
N PRO A 127 -34.13 -18.88 -19.70
CA PRO A 127 -34.37 -20.11 -20.43
C PRO A 127 -33.79 -21.34 -19.70
N ALA A 128 -34.61 -22.37 -19.57
CA ALA A 128 -34.23 -23.61 -18.90
C ALA A 128 -33.46 -24.54 -19.86
N ARG A 129 -32.77 -25.54 -19.30
CA ARG A 129 -32.10 -26.58 -20.11
C ARG A 129 -33.06 -27.37 -21.00
N SER A 130 -34.35 -27.43 -20.65
CA SER A 130 -35.40 -28.05 -21.46
C SER A 130 -35.64 -27.32 -22.78
N ASP A 131 -35.36 -26.02 -22.84
CA ASP A 131 -35.66 -25.15 -23.98
C ASP A 131 -34.56 -25.21 -25.06
N GLY A 132 -33.55 -26.06 -24.82
CA GLY A 132 -32.43 -26.28 -25.70
C GLY A 132 -31.21 -25.42 -25.37
N MET A 133 -30.04 -25.90 -25.78
CA MET A 133 -28.77 -25.21 -25.54
C MET A 133 -28.63 -23.91 -26.35
N GLN A 134 -29.42 -23.77 -27.42
CA GLN A 134 -29.46 -22.53 -28.22
C GLN A 134 -30.10 -21.39 -27.43
N ALA A 135 -31.23 -21.62 -26.76
CA ALA A 135 -31.89 -20.61 -25.94
C ALA A 135 -30.99 -20.08 -24.80
N ILE A 136 -30.19 -20.96 -24.18
CA ILE A 136 -29.21 -20.57 -23.16
C ILE A 136 -28.09 -19.70 -23.76
N ARG A 137 -27.61 -20.03 -24.96
CA ARG A 137 -26.60 -19.24 -25.69
C ARG A 137 -27.12 -17.88 -26.14
N ASP A 138 -28.37 -17.80 -26.60
CA ASP A 138 -28.98 -16.53 -27.02
C ASP A 138 -29.22 -15.56 -25.85
N ALA A 139 -29.16 -16.07 -24.61
CA ALA A 139 -29.25 -15.33 -23.36
C ALA A 139 -27.84 -15.06 -22.77
N GLY A 140 -27.64 -15.28 -21.47
CA GLY A 140 -26.36 -15.06 -20.77
C GLY A 140 -25.34 -16.20 -20.86
N GLY A 141 -25.55 -17.18 -21.74
CA GLY A 141 -24.67 -18.33 -21.90
C GLY A 141 -24.68 -19.27 -20.68
N LEU A 142 -23.77 -20.25 -20.69
CA LEU A 142 -23.64 -21.22 -19.60
C LEU A 142 -23.25 -20.57 -18.26
N ILE A 143 -22.42 -19.51 -18.29
CA ILE A 143 -22.00 -18.81 -17.07
C ILE A 143 -23.21 -18.08 -16.47
N GLY A 144 -23.95 -17.31 -17.28
CA GLY A 144 -25.15 -16.61 -16.83
C GLY A 144 -26.22 -17.57 -16.32
N TRP A 145 -26.46 -18.68 -17.03
CA TRP A 145 -27.35 -19.75 -16.59
C TRP A 145 -26.91 -20.33 -15.23
N SER A 146 -25.62 -20.66 -15.06
CA SER A 146 -25.11 -21.26 -13.82
C SER A 146 -25.22 -20.33 -12.60
N ALA A 147 -25.12 -19.02 -12.83
CA ALA A 147 -25.21 -18.01 -11.79
C ALA A 147 -26.65 -17.62 -11.47
N ALA A 148 -27.49 -17.46 -12.49
CA ALA A 148 -28.87 -17.01 -12.32
C ALA A 148 -29.80 -18.13 -11.82
N THR A 149 -29.67 -19.35 -12.35
CA THR A 149 -30.63 -20.45 -12.09
C THR A 149 -30.76 -20.81 -10.61
N PRO A 150 -29.68 -20.93 -9.81
CA PRO A 150 -29.82 -21.19 -8.37
C PRO A 150 -30.51 -20.05 -7.63
N LEU A 151 -30.28 -18.80 -8.04
CA LEU A 151 -30.88 -17.62 -7.42
C LEU A 151 -32.36 -17.52 -7.75
N THR A 152 -32.74 -17.71 -9.02
CA THR A 152 -34.14 -17.67 -9.45
C THR A 152 -34.93 -18.84 -8.88
N TYR A 153 -34.33 -20.02 -8.76
CA TYR A 153 -34.98 -21.19 -8.15
C TYR A 153 -35.24 -21.02 -6.65
N THR A 154 -34.32 -20.38 -5.92
CA THR A 154 -34.43 -20.24 -4.45
C THR A 154 -35.21 -19.02 -3.99
N MET A 155 -35.10 -17.90 -4.71
CA MET A 155 -35.63 -16.60 -4.28
C MET A 155 -36.59 -15.97 -5.31
N GLY A 156 -36.76 -16.56 -6.49
CA GLY A 156 -37.54 -16.00 -7.59
C GLY A 156 -36.85 -14.83 -8.31
N ASP A 157 -37.36 -14.47 -9.48
CA ASP A 157 -36.75 -13.44 -10.35
C ASP A 157 -36.70 -12.06 -9.67
N VAL A 158 -37.72 -11.75 -8.87
CA VAL A 158 -37.88 -10.47 -8.17
C VAL A 158 -36.72 -10.18 -7.21
N LEU A 159 -36.21 -11.20 -6.53
CA LEU A 159 -35.07 -11.07 -5.60
C LEU A 159 -33.73 -11.41 -6.25
N ALA A 160 -33.71 -12.29 -7.25
CA ALA A 160 -32.51 -12.66 -7.98
C ALA A 160 -31.88 -11.48 -8.73
N VAL A 161 -32.71 -10.64 -9.39
CA VAL A 161 -32.22 -9.49 -10.15
C VAL A 161 -31.50 -8.47 -9.26
N PRO A 162 -32.07 -7.97 -8.14
CA PRO A 162 -31.37 -7.08 -7.22
C PRO A 162 -30.06 -7.65 -6.66
N LEU A 163 -30.01 -8.96 -6.37
CA LEU A 163 -28.79 -9.60 -5.85
C LEU A 163 -27.68 -9.62 -6.90
N LEU A 164 -28.01 -9.86 -8.17
CA LEU A 164 -27.05 -9.78 -9.28
C LEU A 164 -26.65 -8.32 -9.61
N VAL A 165 -27.57 -7.35 -9.44
CA VAL A 165 -27.24 -5.91 -9.48
C VAL A 165 -26.21 -5.59 -8.39
N LEU A 166 -26.41 -6.08 -7.17
CA LEU A 166 -25.48 -5.85 -6.07
C LEU A 166 -24.12 -6.51 -6.34
N LEU A 167 -24.11 -7.72 -6.92
CA LEU A 167 -22.89 -8.41 -7.33
C LEU A 167 -22.14 -7.65 -8.44
N THR A 168 -22.84 -7.10 -9.42
CA THR A 168 -22.22 -6.28 -10.49
C THR A 168 -21.65 -4.99 -9.94
N VAL A 169 -22.39 -4.28 -9.07
CA VAL A 169 -21.90 -3.07 -8.40
C VAL A 169 -20.69 -3.39 -7.54
N PHE A 170 -20.73 -4.47 -6.76
CA PHE A 170 -19.58 -4.93 -5.97
C PHE A 170 -18.37 -5.23 -6.87
N GLY A 171 -18.56 -5.96 -7.97
CA GLY A 171 -17.51 -6.22 -8.95
C GLY A 171 -16.89 -4.93 -9.50
N LEU A 172 -17.72 -3.95 -9.86
CA LEU A 172 -17.27 -2.64 -10.34
C LEU A 172 -16.43 -1.89 -9.27
N LEU A 173 -16.87 -1.90 -8.01
CA LEU A 173 -16.13 -1.27 -6.90
C LEU A 173 -14.78 -1.92 -6.64
N VAL A 174 -14.74 -3.25 -6.70
CA VAL A 174 -13.51 -4.04 -6.52
C VAL A 174 -12.52 -3.76 -7.67
N VAL A 175 -13.00 -3.68 -8.92
CA VAL A 175 -12.16 -3.34 -10.10
C VAL A 175 -11.64 -1.91 -10.01
N THR A 176 -12.49 -0.95 -9.65
CA THR A 176 -12.15 0.48 -9.59
C THR A 176 -11.37 0.88 -8.34
N ALA A 177 -11.18 -0.04 -7.40
CA ALA A 177 -10.57 0.22 -6.08
C ALA A 177 -11.19 1.45 -5.40
N THR A 178 -12.51 1.63 -5.59
CA THR A 178 -13.25 2.76 -5.00
C THR A 178 -13.84 2.28 -3.68
N PRO A 179 -13.40 2.81 -2.52
CA PRO A 179 -14.09 2.51 -1.27
C PRO A 179 -15.51 3.11 -1.33
N VAL A 180 -16.50 2.44 -0.74
CA VAL A 180 -17.93 2.77 -0.89
C VAL A 180 -18.23 4.22 -0.49
N ASN A 181 -17.50 4.76 0.47
CA ASN A 181 -17.60 6.15 0.92
C ASN A 181 -17.11 7.20 -0.11
N ALA A 182 -16.27 6.82 -1.08
CA ALA A 182 -15.72 7.72 -2.10
C ALA A 182 -16.51 7.74 -3.42
N ILE A 183 -17.57 6.90 -3.54
CA ILE A 183 -18.44 6.84 -4.72
C ILE A 183 -19.06 8.20 -5.07
N PRO A 184 -19.61 8.99 -4.12
CA PRO A 184 -20.24 10.27 -4.44
C PRO A 184 -19.26 11.28 -5.06
N GLN A 185 -18.02 11.31 -4.55
CA GLN A 185 -16.97 12.20 -5.04
C GLN A 185 -16.50 11.79 -6.45
N ARG A 186 -16.35 10.49 -6.73
CA ARG A 186 -15.95 10.01 -8.07
C ARG A 186 -17.06 10.18 -9.12
N LEU A 187 -18.33 10.00 -8.75
CA LEU A 187 -19.46 10.31 -9.64
C LEU A 187 -19.56 11.80 -9.92
N ARG A 188 -19.27 12.67 -8.94
CA ARG A 188 -19.19 14.12 -9.15
C ARG A 188 -18.07 14.49 -10.10
N LEU A 189 -16.87 13.92 -9.94
CA LEU A 189 -15.74 14.13 -10.86
C LEU A 189 -16.04 13.62 -12.28
N LEU A 190 -16.72 12.47 -12.39
CA LEU A 190 -17.16 11.95 -13.69
C LEU A 190 -18.24 12.86 -14.31
N GLY A 191 -19.15 13.38 -13.50
CA GLY A 191 -20.18 14.35 -13.89
C GLY A 191 -19.60 15.68 -14.38
N VAL A 192 -18.53 16.16 -13.74
CA VAL A 192 -17.76 17.34 -14.21
C VAL A 192 -17.06 17.02 -15.53
N ARG A 193 -16.45 15.83 -15.67
CA ARG A 193 -15.77 15.40 -16.91
C ARG A 193 -16.71 15.17 -18.09
N LEU A 194 -17.95 14.78 -17.82
CA LEU A 194 -19.03 14.60 -18.81
C LEU A 194 -19.83 15.90 -19.02
N GLY A 195 -19.50 17.00 -18.34
CA GLY A 195 -20.22 18.27 -18.46
C GLY A 195 -21.65 18.26 -17.92
N VAL A 196 -22.03 17.22 -17.16
CA VAL A 196 -23.37 17.04 -16.57
C VAL A 196 -23.50 17.79 -15.23
N VAL A 197 -22.38 18.03 -14.55
CA VAL A 197 -22.32 18.74 -13.27
C VAL A 197 -21.36 19.92 -13.42
N HIS A 198 -21.84 21.14 -13.23
CA HIS A 198 -21.00 22.33 -13.21
C HIS A 198 -20.14 22.33 -11.93
N ASP A 199 -18.87 22.66 -12.08
CA ASP A 199 -17.94 22.71 -10.97
C ASP A 199 -18.29 23.90 -10.07
N ALA A 200 -18.75 23.65 -8.85
CA ALA A 200 -19.07 24.71 -7.89
C ALA A 200 -17.82 25.46 -7.38
N GLN A 201 -16.63 25.06 -7.87
CA GLN A 201 -15.35 25.65 -7.51
C GLN A 201 -15.00 26.90 -8.32
N GLU A 202 -15.66 27.14 -9.47
CA GLU A 202 -15.54 28.41 -10.22
C GLU A 202 -16.11 29.60 -9.44
N GLY A 203 -17.16 29.40 -8.63
CA GLY A 203 -17.76 30.48 -7.85
C GLY A 203 -16.94 30.95 -6.64
N LEU A 204 -15.98 30.15 -6.16
CA LEU A 204 -15.13 30.53 -5.02
C LEU A 204 -13.81 31.18 -5.46
N ALA A 205 -13.32 30.84 -6.66
CA ALA A 205 -12.12 31.46 -7.22
C ALA A 205 -12.39 32.88 -7.75
N GLU A 206 -13.57 33.12 -8.35
CA GLU A 206 -13.98 34.47 -8.77
C GLU A 206 -14.21 35.43 -7.59
N ASP A 207 -14.68 34.92 -6.44
CA ASP A 207 -14.89 35.74 -5.24
C ASP A 207 -13.56 36.15 -4.57
N ASP A 208 -12.54 35.27 -4.56
CA ASP A 208 -11.20 35.58 -4.04
C ASP A 208 -10.46 36.60 -4.92
N GLU A 209 -10.53 36.48 -6.25
CA GLU A 209 -9.92 37.47 -7.17
C GLU A 209 -10.56 38.85 -7.04
N ARG A 210 -11.90 38.90 -6.87
CA ARG A 210 -12.63 40.15 -6.66
C ARG A 210 -12.34 40.76 -5.28
N TYR A 211 -12.12 39.94 -4.26
CA TYR A 211 -11.70 40.42 -2.93
C TYR A 211 -10.28 41.02 -2.97
N ASP A 212 -9.35 40.36 -3.66
CA ASP A 212 -7.97 40.80 -3.80
C ASP A 212 -7.83 42.10 -4.62
N GLU A 213 -8.63 42.28 -5.66
CA GLU A 213 -8.67 43.53 -6.44
C GLU A 213 -9.22 44.70 -5.60
N GLN A 214 -10.30 44.48 -4.85
CA GLN A 214 -10.91 45.50 -4.00
C GLN A 214 -9.99 45.89 -2.82
N TRP A 215 -9.19 44.94 -2.32
CA TRP A 215 -8.15 45.20 -1.30
C TRP A 215 -6.97 46.00 -1.86
N ARG A 216 -6.62 45.79 -3.13
CA ARG A 216 -5.55 46.52 -3.83
C ARG A 216 -5.93 47.98 -4.12
N GLU A 217 -7.21 48.25 -4.35
CA GLU A 217 -7.74 49.58 -4.67
C GLU A 217 -8.01 50.47 -3.44
N ALA A 218 -8.12 49.87 -2.24
CA ALA A 218 -8.52 50.58 -1.01
C ALA A 218 -7.36 51.16 -0.16
N LEU A 219 -6.10 51.11 -0.63
CA LEU A 219 -4.97 51.70 0.09
C LEU A 219 -4.71 53.14 -0.38
N PRO A 220 -5.05 54.18 0.40
CA PRO A 220 -4.70 55.55 0.02
C PRO A 220 -3.17 55.74 0.06
N PRO A 221 -2.57 56.43 -0.93
CA PRO A 221 -1.13 56.62 -0.98
C PRO A 221 -0.75 57.71 0.01
N ASN A 222 -0.42 57.34 1.25
CA ASN A 222 -0.03 58.33 2.25
C ASN A 222 1.47 58.65 2.17
N ALA A 223 1.70 59.94 1.90
CA ALA A 223 2.97 60.57 1.65
C ALA A 223 4.00 60.35 2.76
N ARG A 224 5.26 60.19 2.32
CA ARG A 224 6.47 60.24 3.15
C ARG A 224 6.47 61.52 4.01
N ARG A 225 6.22 61.39 5.31
CA ARG A 225 6.58 62.40 6.32
C ARG A 225 7.78 61.91 7.11
N ARG A 226 8.87 62.68 7.01
CA ARG A 226 10.09 62.60 7.82
C ARG A 226 9.73 62.96 9.27
N GLY A 227 10.06 62.09 10.23
CA GLY A 227 9.96 62.29 11.69
C GLY A 227 11.03 61.45 12.41
N PRO A 228 11.47 61.83 13.62
CA PRO A 228 12.81 61.52 14.13
C PRO A 228 12.95 60.10 14.74
N ALA A 229 14.22 59.74 14.98
CA ALA A 229 14.77 58.43 15.39
C ALA A 229 14.01 57.69 16.52
N PRO A 230 14.11 56.35 16.59
CA PRO A 230 13.29 55.53 17.49
C PRO A 230 13.75 55.66 18.95
N ALA A 231 12.78 55.91 19.83
CA ALA A 231 12.94 55.74 21.28
C ALA A 231 12.76 54.26 21.66
N GLY A 232 13.39 53.87 22.77
CA GLY A 232 13.60 52.48 23.20
C GLY A 232 12.33 51.65 23.39
N TYR A 233 12.51 50.35 23.13
CA TYR A 233 11.53 49.29 23.35
C TYR A 233 11.19 49.16 24.84
N ASP A 234 9.92 49.37 25.19
CA ASP A 234 9.37 49.25 26.55
C ASP A 234 8.43 48.02 26.62
N PRO A 235 8.89 46.89 27.16
CA PRO A 235 8.14 45.64 27.18
C PRO A 235 6.84 45.70 28.00
N ASP A 236 6.75 46.59 28.99
CA ASP A 236 5.61 46.62 29.92
C ASP A 236 4.39 47.33 29.32
N GLY A 237 4.62 48.26 28.38
CA GLY A 237 3.56 48.95 27.64
C GLY A 237 2.90 48.06 26.58
N ASP A 238 3.71 47.27 25.88
CA ASP A 238 3.25 46.37 24.81
C ASP A 238 2.43 45.20 25.36
N GLU A 239 2.75 44.70 26.56
CA GLU A 239 1.97 43.68 27.26
C GLU A 239 0.58 44.17 27.68
N GLN A 240 0.48 45.42 28.15
CA GLN A 240 -0.81 46.02 28.53
C GLN A 240 -1.71 46.28 27.32
N GLU A 241 -1.12 46.64 26.17
CA GLU A 241 -1.87 46.81 24.93
C GLU A 241 -2.40 45.46 24.41
N ALA A 242 -1.61 44.38 24.52
CA ALA A 242 -2.03 43.02 24.14
C ALA A 242 -3.14 42.46 25.05
N LEU A 243 -3.11 42.76 26.36
CA LEU A 243 -4.15 42.36 27.31
C LEU A 243 -5.47 43.10 27.06
N SER A 244 -5.41 44.36 26.64
CA SER A 244 -6.60 45.15 26.30
C SER A 244 -7.33 44.61 25.05
N LYS A 245 -6.58 44.20 24.03
CA LYS A 245 -7.10 43.58 22.79
C LYS A 245 -7.71 42.19 23.03
N ARG A 246 -7.29 41.47 24.09
CA ARG A 246 -7.86 40.17 24.48
C ARG A 246 -9.20 40.30 25.20
N ARG A 247 -9.49 41.45 25.81
CA ARG A 247 -10.73 41.71 26.56
C ARG A 247 -11.93 42.10 25.69
N SER A 248 -11.71 42.52 24.44
CA SER A 248 -12.73 43.06 23.54
C SER A 248 -13.32 42.06 22.53
N ARG A 249 -12.97 40.77 22.61
CA ARG A 249 -13.55 39.72 21.74
C ARG A 249 -14.78 39.07 22.39
N PRO A 250 -15.98 39.09 21.77
CA PRO A 250 -17.17 38.51 22.36
C PRO A 250 -17.06 36.98 22.43
N ARG A 251 -17.26 36.44 23.63
CA ARG A 251 -17.29 35.01 23.94
C ARG A 251 -18.46 34.36 23.18
N ARG A 252 -18.16 33.51 22.19
CA ARG A 252 -19.14 32.53 21.68
C ARG A 252 -19.45 31.56 22.81
N SER A 253 -20.73 31.44 23.15
CA SER A 253 -21.26 30.57 24.20
C SER A 253 -20.81 29.13 24.00
N ALA A 254 -20.04 28.63 24.97
CA ALA A 254 -19.81 27.20 25.14
C ALA A 254 -21.14 26.55 25.52
N GLY A 255 -21.45 25.42 24.88
CA GLY A 255 -22.63 24.63 25.15
C GLY A 255 -22.77 24.31 26.63
N GLN A 256 -24.03 24.40 27.07
CA GLN A 256 -24.57 24.03 28.37
C GLN A 256 -23.89 22.77 28.95
N GLN A 257 -23.20 22.91 30.09
CA GLN A 257 -22.76 21.76 30.88
C GLN A 257 -24.01 20.98 31.34
N PRO A 258 -24.10 19.66 31.07
CA PRO A 258 -25.23 18.88 31.53
C PRO A 258 -25.22 18.77 33.06
N ASP A 259 -26.42 18.88 33.63
CA ASP A 259 -26.69 18.85 35.06
C ASP A 259 -26.27 17.51 35.68
N LEU A 260 -25.49 17.54 36.77
CA LEU A 260 -24.85 16.38 37.40
C LEU A 260 -25.83 15.32 37.94
N ASN A 261 -27.12 15.66 38.00
CA ASN A 261 -28.19 14.81 38.51
C ASN A 261 -29.17 14.32 37.42
N ARG A 262 -28.83 14.43 36.13
CA ARG A 262 -29.66 13.86 35.06
C ARG A 262 -29.54 12.32 35.05
N PRO A 263 -30.66 11.57 34.94
CA PRO A 263 -30.60 10.12 34.72
C PRO A 263 -29.81 9.79 33.44
N MET A 264 -28.86 8.87 33.54
CA MET A 264 -27.95 8.51 32.44
C MET A 264 -28.73 8.00 31.22
N ASP A 265 -28.45 8.56 30.06
CA ASP A 265 -29.07 8.13 28.80
C ASP A 265 -28.33 6.89 28.24
N ALA A 266 -28.94 6.18 27.28
CA ALA A 266 -28.37 4.93 26.75
C ALA A 266 -26.96 5.09 26.16
N VAL A 267 -26.65 6.29 25.64
CA VAL A 267 -25.32 6.62 25.10
C VAL A 267 -24.27 6.76 26.21
N ASP A 268 -24.66 7.32 27.37
CA ASP A 268 -23.77 7.48 28.52
C ASP A 268 -23.48 6.14 29.18
N VAL A 269 -24.48 5.25 29.24
CA VAL A 269 -24.33 3.87 29.71
C VAL A 269 -23.40 3.07 28.78
N ALA A 270 -23.55 3.22 27.46
CA ALA A 270 -22.69 2.57 26.48
C ALA A 270 -21.25 3.08 26.54
N ALA A 271 -21.05 4.40 26.70
CA ALA A 271 -19.73 5.00 26.85
C ALA A 271 -19.04 4.55 28.16
N ALA A 272 -19.78 4.49 29.27
CA ALA A 272 -19.27 3.98 30.54
C ALA A 272 -18.93 2.48 30.47
N ALA A 273 -19.77 1.67 29.81
CA ALA A 273 -19.52 0.24 29.61
C ALA A 273 -18.29 0.01 28.72
N ALA A 274 -18.12 0.79 27.65
CA ALA A 274 -16.95 0.72 26.77
C ALA A 274 -15.67 1.09 27.52
N ALA A 275 -15.68 2.17 28.31
CA ALA A 275 -14.52 2.59 29.11
C ALA A 275 -14.16 1.55 30.19
N ALA A 276 -15.17 0.93 30.82
CA ALA A 276 -14.94 -0.13 31.81
C ALA A 276 -14.41 -1.42 31.16
N LEU A 277 -14.87 -1.78 29.96
CA LEU A 277 -14.34 -2.90 29.19
C LEU A 277 -12.89 -2.66 28.78
N ASP A 278 -12.58 -1.45 28.30
CA ASP A 278 -11.24 -1.06 27.88
C ASP A 278 -10.29 -1.05 29.09
N GLY A 279 -10.76 -0.58 30.25
CA GLY A 279 -10.02 -0.67 31.51
C GLY A 279 -9.78 -2.11 31.99
N ALA A 280 -10.74 -3.01 31.82
CA ALA A 280 -10.57 -4.43 32.17
C ALA A 280 -9.60 -5.14 31.23
N VAL A 281 -9.66 -4.86 29.92
CA VAL A 281 -8.82 -5.47 28.89
C VAL A 281 -7.39 -4.94 28.93
N LEU A 282 -7.20 -3.64 29.14
CA LEU A 282 -5.88 -3.00 29.13
C LEU A 282 -5.19 -3.05 30.49
N HIS A 283 -5.94 -3.06 31.60
CA HIS A 283 -5.37 -2.93 32.95
C HIS A 283 -5.74 -4.08 33.90
N GLY A 284 -6.48 -5.10 33.45
CA GLY A 284 -6.78 -6.30 34.25
C GLY A 284 -7.67 -6.03 35.47
N MET A 285 -8.39 -4.91 35.50
CA MET A 285 -9.33 -4.60 36.58
C MET A 285 -10.59 -5.46 36.49
N PRO A 286 -11.17 -5.88 37.63
CA PRO A 286 -12.42 -6.63 37.61
C PRO A 286 -13.56 -5.78 37.00
N PRO A 287 -14.36 -6.33 36.08
CA PRO A 287 -15.42 -5.59 35.43
C PRO A 287 -16.48 -5.15 36.45
N SER A 288 -17.03 -3.95 36.25
CA SER A 288 -18.08 -3.40 37.11
C SER A 288 -19.33 -4.31 37.17
N PRO A 289 -20.13 -4.26 38.25
CA PRO A 289 -21.28 -5.17 38.45
C PRO A 289 -22.32 -5.11 37.32
N LEU A 290 -22.43 -4.00 36.58
CA LEU A 290 -23.29 -3.86 35.41
C LEU A 290 -22.88 -4.78 34.24
N VAL A 291 -21.58 -5.01 34.06
CA VAL A 291 -21.04 -5.87 33.00
C VAL A 291 -21.11 -7.33 33.42
N ALA A 292 -20.96 -7.63 34.71
CA ALA A 292 -21.12 -8.98 35.25
C ALA A 292 -22.56 -9.50 35.05
N ASP A 293 -23.57 -8.66 35.28
CA ASP A 293 -25.00 -9.02 35.15
C ASP A 293 -25.39 -9.36 33.70
N LEU A 294 -24.84 -8.62 32.71
CA LEU A 294 -25.02 -8.90 31.28
C LEU A 294 -24.38 -10.22 30.83
N THR A 295 -23.33 -10.68 31.51
CA THR A 295 -22.62 -11.92 31.15
C THR A 295 -23.21 -13.19 31.77
N GLN A 296 -24.04 -13.07 32.83
CA GLN A 296 -24.70 -14.22 33.46
C GLN A 296 -25.90 -14.75 32.66
N GLY A 297 -26.41 -14.00 31.67
CA GLY A 297 -27.59 -14.37 30.89
C GLY A 297 -27.37 -15.30 29.69
N VAL A 298 -26.12 -15.75 29.41
CA VAL A 298 -25.82 -16.63 28.26
C VAL A 298 -25.23 -17.95 28.75
N THR A 299 -26.08 -18.83 29.25
CA THR A 299 -25.77 -20.26 29.42
C THR A 299 -26.15 -21.00 28.14
N VAL A 300 -25.14 -21.52 27.43
CA VAL A 300 -25.34 -22.48 26.33
C VAL A 300 -25.16 -23.88 26.92
N GLU A 301 -26.23 -24.67 26.89
CA GLU A 301 -26.27 -26.10 27.20
C GLU A 301 -25.21 -26.86 26.39
N ARG A 302 -24.48 -27.76 27.06
CA ARG A 302 -23.53 -28.67 26.41
C ARG A 302 -23.66 -30.06 26.99
N ASP A 303 -24.41 -30.91 26.30
CA ASP A 303 -24.40 -32.34 26.50
C ASP A 303 -23.25 -33.02 25.75
N GLY A 304 -22.52 -33.86 26.48
CA GLY A 304 -21.94 -35.14 26.08
C GLY A 304 -20.95 -35.20 24.90
N TYR A 305 -19.66 -35.39 25.22
CA TYR A 305 -18.95 -36.65 24.92
C TYR A 305 -17.55 -36.69 25.56
N GLU A 306 -17.20 -37.87 26.05
CA GLU A 306 -16.04 -38.20 26.87
C GLU A 306 -14.68 -38.16 26.16
N GLU A 307 -13.68 -37.97 27.00
CA GLU A 307 -12.25 -37.85 26.79
C GLU A 307 -11.57 -39.24 26.85
N THR A 308 -10.82 -39.62 25.82
CA THR A 308 -9.63 -40.47 25.99
C THR A 308 -8.55 -40.12 24.96
N THR A 309 -7.38 -39.71 25.44
CA THR A 309 -6.11 -39.58 24.70
C THR A 309 -5.41 -40.94 24.57
N PRO A 310 -4.52 -41.15 23.56
CA PRO A 310 -3.09 -40.87 23.77
C PRO A 310 -2.31 -40.28 22.56
N VAL A 311 -1.18 -39.66 22.90
CA VAL A 311 -0.16 -38.90 22.12
C VAL A 311 0.84 -39.88 21.44
N PRO A 312 1.47 -39.65 20.23
CA PRO A 312 2.59 -38.69 20.08
C PRO A 312 2.97 -38.05 18.70
N ALA A 313 3.63 -36.88 18.84
CA ALA A 313 4.78 -36.30 18.12
C ALA A 313 4.74 -35.81 16.64
N ALA A 314 4.96 -34.49 16.52
CA ALA A 314 5.86 -33.74 15.60
C ALA A 314 5.55 -33.60 14.09
N ARG A 315 5.18 -32.37 13.66
CA ARG A 315 5.89 -31.61 12.60
C ARG A 315 5.45 -30.13 12.56
N ALA A 316 6.39 -29.22 12.82
CA ALA A 316 6.19 -27.78 12.73
C ALA A 316 6.19 -27.29 11.26
N LYS A 317 5.24 -26.41 10.92
CA LYS A 317 5.40 -25.38 9.88
C LYS A 317 4.73 -24.09 10.32
N ALA A 318 5.57 -23.09 10.58
CA ALA A 318 5.18 -21.73 10.91
C ALA A 318 4.68 -20.98 9.67
N VAL A 319 3.56 -20.28 9.82
CA VAL A 319 3.00 -19.31 8.87
C VAL A 319 3.27 -17.91 9.43
N LYS A 320 3.86 -17.02 8.63
CA LYS A 320 4.09 -15.60 8.96
C LYS A 320 3.04 -14.71 8.25
N PRO A 321 2.54 -13.62 8.88
CA PRO A 321 1.68 -12.63 8.26
C PRO A 321 2.45 -11.46 7.59
N PRO A 322 1.83 -10.68 6.67
CA PRO A 322 2.50 -9.73 5.80
C PRO A 322 2.58 -8.30 6.37
N ARG A 323 3.56 -7.51 5.88
CA ARG A 323 3.89 -6.15 6.31
C ARG A 323 3.73 -5.16 5.14
N LYS A 324 3.19 -3.99 5.45
CA LYS A 324 2.93 -2.84 4.55
C LYS A 324 4.21 -2.12 4.10
N GLU A 325 4.03 -1.42 2.97
CA GLU A 325 4.94 -0.57 2.20
C GLU A 325 5.68 0.52 3.00
N ALA A 326 6.90 0.85 2.54
CA ALA A 326 7.56 2.13 2.75
C ALA A 326 8.42 2.50 1.53
N SER A 327 8.72 3.80 1.47
CA SER A 327 9.10 4.66 0.35
C SER A 327 10.50 4.49 -0.26
N LYS A 328 10.63 5.13 -1.44
CA LYS A 328 11.79 5.23 -2.34
C LYS A 328 13.06 5.80 -1.68
N ALA A 329 14.17 5.05 -1.78
CA ALA A 329 15.54 5.52 -2.02
C ALA A 329 16.40 4.28 -2.30
N GLY A 330 16.68 4.01 -3.58
CA GLY A 330 17.32 2.76 -4.01
C GLY A 330 18.80 2.73 -3.67
N VAL A 331 19.15 2.15 -2.52
CA VAL A 331 20.46 1.54 -2.30
C VAL A 331 20.51 0.29 -3.20
N PRO A 332 21.53 0.10 -4.05
CA PRO A 332 21.65 -1.13 -4.84
C PRO A 332 21.72 -2.36 -3.93
N ASP A 333 20.82 -3.32 -4.14
CA ASP A 333 20.78 -4.57 -3.40
C ASP A 333 21.93 -5.50 -3.85
N LEU A 334 23.01 -5.51 -3.07
CA LEU A 334 24.22 -6.31 -3.31
C LEU A 334 24.05 -7.82 -3.00
N THR A 335 22.84 -8.26 -2.60
CA THR A 335 22.55 -9.68 -2.32
C THR A 335 21.90 -10.42 -3.50
N LYS A 336 21.69 -9.72 -4.63
CA LYS A 336 21.32 -10.36 -5.91
C LYS A 336 22.51 -11.17 -6.43
N ALA A 337 22.28 -12.45 -6.75
CA ALA A 337 23.24 -13.20 -7.56
C ALA A 337 23.42 -12.46 -8.91
N PRO A 338 24.66 -12.34 -9.43
CA PRO A 338 24.91 -11.66 -10.68
C PRO A 338 24.04 -12.27 -11.80
N PRO A 339 23.51 -11.48 -12.74
CA PRO A 339 22.64 -11.97 -13.81
C PRO A 339 23.28 -13.20 -14.49
N ALA A 340 22.53 -14.32 -14.51
CA ALA A 340 23.02 -15.61 -15.03
C ALA A 340 23.13 -15.65 -16.56
N GLU A 341 22.59 -14.64 -17.24
CA GLU A 341 22.96 -14.32 -18.60
C GLU A 341 24.00 -13.21 -18.53
N THR A 342 25.26 -13.58 -18.74
CA THR A 342 26.20 -12.68 -19.39
C THR A 342 25.42 -12.17 -20.60
N ARG A 343 25.01 -10.90 -20.60
CA ARG A 343 24.78 -10.23 -21.88
C ARG A 343 26.00 -10.62 -22.71
N ASP A 344 25.81 -11.05 -23.96
CA ASP A 344 26.91 -11.06 -24.90
C ASP A 344 27.38 -9.61 -24.97
N LEU A 345 28.29 -9.27 -24.04
CA LEU A 345 29.16 -8.15 -24.13
C LEU A 345 29.74 -8.35 -25.53
N PRO A 346 29.71 -7.32 -26.39
CA PRO A 346 30.41 -7.42 -27.66
C PRO A 346 31.75 -8.08 -27.35
N ALA A 347 32.13 -9.10 -28.14
CA ALA A 347 33.24 -10.03 -27.83
C ALA A 347 34.57 -9.31 -27.48
N ARG A 348 34.59 -8.00 -27.70
CA ARG A 348 35.46 -7.01 -27.12
C ARG A 348 34.59 -5.78 -26.84
N ALA A 349 34.50 -5.33 -25.58
CA ALA A 349 34.35 -3.90 -25.37
C ALA A 349 35.68 -3.32 -25.85
N GLU A 350 35.80 -3.04 -27.15
CA GLU A 350 36.89 -2.21 -27.61
C GLU A 350 36.65 -0.86 -26.96
N GLN A 351 37.37 -0.62 -25.86
CA GLN A 351 37.72 0.74 -25.51
C GLN A 351 38.28 1.32 -26.80
N LEU A 352 37.51 2.22 -27.42
CA LEU A 352 37.98 2.98 -28.56
C LEU A 352 39.32 3.53 -28.12
N GLN A 353 40.40 3.02 -28.71
CA GLN A 353 41.71 3.58 -28.42
C GLN A 353 41.56 5.05 -28.76
N LEU A 354 41.81 5.90 -27.77
CA LEU A 354 41.94 7.33 -28.06
C LEU A 354 42.90 7.39 -29.26
N SER A 355 42.44 8.02 -30.35
CA SER A 355 43.29 8.28 -31.51
C SER A 355 44.66 8.71 -31.00
N GLY A 356 45.77 8.20 -31.54
CA GLY A 356 47.12 8.34 -30.95
C GLY A 356 47.59 9.77 -30.63
N ASP A 357 46.82 10.77 -31.06
CA ASP A 357 46.99 12.20 -30.80
C ASP A 357 46.25 12.74 -29.56
N ILE A 358 45.46 11.93 -28.82
CA ILE A 358 44.66 12.40 -27.68
C ILE A 358 45.22 11.83 -26.37
N THR A 359 46.00 12.64 -25.65
CA THR A 359 46.38 12.37 -24.27
C THR A 359 45.20 12.65 -23.35
N TYR A 360 44.64 11.61 -22.72
CA TYR A 360 43.62 11.79 -21.69
C TYR A 360 44.25 12.37 -20.42
N SER A 361 43.79 13.55 -20.00
CA SER A 361 44.14 14.15 -18.72
C SER A 361 42.92 14.06 -17.81
N LEU A 362 43.12 13.57 -16.58
CA LEU A 362 42.05 13.51 -15.60
C LEU A 362 41.55 14.94 -15.31
N PRO A 363 40.24 15.22 -15.44
CA PRO A 363 39.69 16.52 -15.10
C PRO A 363 39.93 16.86 -13.63
N SER A 364 40.17 18.15 -13.34
CA SER A 364 40.39 18.62 -11.96
C SER A 364 39.18 18.31 -11.07
N LEU A 365 39.46 17.89 -9.83
CA LEU A 365 38.46 17.71 -8.78
C LEU A 365 37.76 19.02 -8.40
N ASP A 366 38.25 20.19 -8.82
CA ASP A 366 37.59 21.48 -8.61
C ASP A 366 36.32 21.67 -9.44
N LEU A 367 36.09 20.82 -10.44
CA LEU A 367 34.81 20.77 -11.17
C LEU A 367 33.67 20.20 -10.29
N LEU A 368 34.01 19.56 -9.18
CA LEU A 368 33.04 18.96 -8.27
C LEU A 368 32.75 19.91 -7.10
N GLU A 369 31.48 20.07 -6.75
CA GLU A 369 31.07 20.87 -5.60
C GLU A 369 31.67 20.32 -4.29
N ARG A 370 31.98 21.23 -3.35
CA ARG A 370 32.43 20.89 -2.00
C ARG A 370 31.23 20.88 -1.07
N GLY A 371 31.11 19.85 -0.23
CA GLY A 371 30.12 19.83 0.84
C GLY A 371 30.46 20.79 1.98
N GLY A 372 29.44 21.16 2.74
CA GLY A 372 29.62 21.91 3.98
C GLY A 372 30.23 21.05 5.10
N PRO A 373 30.78 21.66 6.16
CA PRO A 373 31.30 20.92 7.31
C PRO A 373 30.16 20.17 8.01
N GLY A 374 30.39 18.90 8.32
CA GLY A 374 29.42 18.07 9.03
C GLY A 374 29.22 18.52 10.46
N LYS A 375 27.98 18.44 10.96
CA LYS A 375 27.65 18.77 12.35
C LYS A 375 27.84 17.55 13.24
N THR A 376 28.59 17.69 14.33
CA THR A 376 28.84 16.59 15.28
C THR A 376 27.70 16.41 16.29
N ARG A 377 26.96 17.48 16.63
CA ARG A 377 25.82 17.44 17.55
C ARG A 377 24.79 18.51 17.18
N SER A 378 23.50 18.18 17.30
CA SER A 378 22.41 19.15 17.17
C SER A 378 21.39 19.01 18.32
N ALA A 379 20.55 20.03 18.52
CA ALA A 379 19.46 19.98 19.50
C ALA A 379 18.46 18.83 19.22
N ALA A 380 18.38 18.37 17.97
CA ALA A 380 17.54 17.24 17.61
C ALA A 380 18.07 15.92 18.20
N ASN A 381 19.39 15.76 18.32
CA ASN A 381 19.97 14.57 18.95
C ASN A 381 19.59 14.48 20.44
N ASP A 382 19.63 15.61 21.16
CA ASP A 382 19.28 15.66 22.59
C ASP A 382 17.79 15.33 22.81
N ALA A 383 16.91 15.80 21.91
CA ALA A 383 15.48 15.45 21.95
C ALA A 383 15.22 13.95 21.72
N VAL A 384 16.01 13.32 20.84
CA VAL A 384 15.93 11.86 20.61
C VAL A 384 16.43 11.07 21.81
N VAL A 385 17.53 11.48 22.45
CA VAL A 385 18.02 10.85 23.69
C VAL A 385 16.94 10.88 24.78
N ALA A 386 16.31 12.04 25.01
CA ALA A 386 15.22 12.17 25.98
C ALA A 386 14.02 11.27 25.63
N SER A 387 13.67 11.19 24.34
CA SER A 387 12.57 10.35 23.86
C SER A 387 12.86 8.85 24.07
N LEU A 388 14.09 8.41 23.81
CA LEU A 388 14.53 7.03 24.06
C LEU A 388 14.49 6.69 25.55
N SER A 389 15.00 7.56 26.41
CA SER A 389 14.94 7.39 27.86
C SER A 389 13.50 7.27 28.36
N ASN A 390 12.58 8.09 27.85
CA ASN A 390 11.17 8.03 28.20
C ASN A 390 10.52 6.70 27.79
N VAL A 391 10.81 6.19 26.58
CA VAL A 391 10.31 4.88 26.12
C VAL A 391 10.83 3.76 27.00
N PHE A 392 12.12 3.76 27.35
CA PHE A 392 12.68 2.72 28.23
C PHE A 392 12.01 2.75 29.61
N MET A 393 11.75 3.94 30.15
CA MET A 393 11.02 4.11 31.41
C MET A 393 9.57 3.61 31.33
N GLU A 394 8.81 4.01 30.31
CA GLU A 394 7.40 3.64 30.13
C GLU A 394 7.21 2.13 29.99
N PHE A 395 8.09 1.48 29.21
CA PHE A 395 8.05 0.04 28.99
C PHE A 395 8.82 -0.77 30.05
N LYS A 396 9.33 -0.10 31.11
CA LYS A 396 10.07 -0.70 32.22
C LYS A 396 11.23 -1.58 31.73
N VAL A 397 12.00 -1.06 30.79
CA VAL A 397 13.23 -1.70 30.29
C VAL A 397 14.41 -0.96 30.88
N ASP A 398 15.21 -1.68 31.67
CA ASP A 398 16.42 -1.13 32.30
C ASP A 398 17.52 -0.98 31.24
N ALA A 399 17.56 0.19 30.61
CA ALA A 399 18.49 0.55 29.54
C ALA A 399 18.79 2.05 29.57
N ALA A 400 20.04 2.42 29.28
CA ALA A 400 20.49 3.80 29.28
C ALA A 400 21.24 4.15 27.98
N VAL A 401 21.00 5.34 27.45
CA VAL A 401 21.75 5.86 26.30
C VAL A 401 23.08 6.42 26.81
N THR A 402 24.19 5.77 26.48
CA THR A 402 25.53 6.13 26.99
C THR A 402 26.29 7.06 26.04
N GLY A 403 25.97 7.02 24.75
CA GLY A 403 26.58 7.87 23.74
C GLY A 403 25.83 7.81 22.40
N PHE A 404 26.30 8.60 21.44
CA PHE A 404 25.84 8.50 20.06
C PHE A 404 26.94 8.92 19.09
N THR A 405 26.94 8.30 17.92
CA THR A 405 27.78 8.66 16.78
C THR A 405 26.87 9.15 15.66
N ARG A 406 27.03 10.40 15.25
CA ARG A 406 26.22 11.03 14.22
C ARG A 406 26.90 10.86 12.86
N GLY A 407 26.24 10.17 11.94
CA GLY A 407 26.61 10.12 10.53
C GLY A 407 25.85 11.14 9.68
N PRO A 408 26.10 11.20 8.36
CA PRO A 408 25.49 12.19 7.48
C PRO A 408 23.97 12.04 7.37
N THR A 409 23.48 10.81 7.26
CA THR A 409 22.05 10.50 7.06
C THR A 409 21.37 9.93 8.30
N VAL A 410 22.13 9.22 9.14
CA VAL A 410 21.63 8.50 10.32
C VAL A 410 22.52 8.77 11.52
N THR A 411 21.95 8.78 12.73
CA THR A 411 22.68 8.79 13.99
C THR A 411 22.52 7.43 14.67
N ARG A 412 23.62 6.85 15.14
CA ARG A 412 23.64 5.63 15.94
C ARG A 412 23.72 5.99 17.42
N TYR A 413 22.70 5.63 18.19
CA TYR A 413 22.68 5.76 19.65
C TYR A 413 23.17 4.47 20.29
N GLU A 414 24.18 4.57 21.16
CA GLU A 414 24.69 3.45 21.96
C GLU A 414 23.84 3.31 23.22
N VAL A 415 23.16 2.17 23.36
CA VAL A 415 22.29 1.88 24.50
C VAL A 415 22.86 0.70 25.29
N GLU A 416 23.27 0.95 26.52
CA GLU A 416 23.71 -0.09 27.45
C GLU A 416 22.51 -0.70 28.17
N LEU A 417 22.52 -2.02 28.32
CA LEU A 417 21.43 -2.77 28.96
C LEU A 417 21.81 -3.14 30.39
N GLY A 418 20.87 -2.98 31.32
CA GLY A 418 21.02 -3.40 32.70
C GLY A 418 21.16 -4.92 32.87
N PRO A 419 21.71 -5.39 33.99
CA PRO A 419 21.82 -6.81 34.28
C PRO A 419 20.43 -7.44 34.32
N ALA A 420 20.25 -8.54 33.57
CA ALA A 420 18.99 -9.27 33.36
C ALA A 420 18.03 -8.74 32.29
N VAL A 421 18.37 -7.66 31.55
CA VAL A 421 17.59 -7.25 30.37
C VAL A 421 18.02 -8.04 29.13
N LYS A 422 17.09 -8.79 28.55
CA LYS A 422 17.33 -9.49 27.28
C LYS A 422 17.33 -8.52 26.12
N VAL A 423 18.29 -8.68 25.20
CA VAL A 423 18.35 -7.97 23.90
C VAL A 423 17.01 -7.96 23.16
N GLU A 424 16.29 -9.09 23.19
CA GLU A 424 15.00 -9.26 22.52
C GLU A 424 13.93 -8.25 22.98
N ARG A 425 14.02 -7.75 24.22
CA ARG A 425 13.10 -6.74 24.76
C ARG A 425 13.25 -5.41 24.03
N ILE A 426 14.48 -5.01 23.68
CA ILE A 426 14.75 -3.79 22.92
C ILE A 426 14.27 -3.95 21.47
N THR A 427 14.55 -5.11 20.84
CA THR A 427 14.08 -5.40 19.49
C THR A 427 12.55 -5.37 19.39
N ALA A 428 11.83 -5.82 20.42
CA ALA A 428 10.37 -5.75 20.48
C ALA A 428 9.83 -4.31 20.53
N LEU A 429 10.59 -3.37 21.11
CA LEU A 429 10.22 -1.96 21.21
C LEU A 429 10.46 -1.15 19.93
N THR A 430 11.02 -1.74 18.86
CA THR A 430 11.33 -1.03 17.59
C THR A 430 10.18 -0.13 17.12
N LYS A 431 8.94 -0.61 17.15
CA LYS A 431 7.76 0.17 16.70
C LYS A 431 7.42 1.32 17.65
N ASN A 432 7.58 1.12 18.95
CA ASN A 432 7.28 2.14 19.96
C ASN A 432 8.36 3.23 19.96
N ILE A 433 9.61 2.83 19.79
CA ILE A 433 10.73 3.75 19.59
C ILE A 433 10.50 4.58 18.32
N ALA A 434 10.17 3.94 17.19
CA ALA A 434 9.84 4.62 15.94
C ALA A 434 8.72 5.66 16.10
N TYR A 435 7.68 5.33 16.87
CA TYR A 435 6.60 6.25 17.19
C TYR A 435 7.07 7.43 18.06
N ALA A 436 7.80 7.16 19.14
CA ALA A 436 8.26 8.19 20.08
C ALA A 436 9.25 9.17 19.46
N VAL A 437 10.15 8.70 18.59
CA VAL A 437 11.14 9.54 17.90
C VAL A 437 10.61 10.15 16.59
N ALA A 438 9.33 9.95 16.29
CA ALA A 438 8.66 10.40 15.06
C ALA A 438 9.39 10.00 13.77
N SER A 439 10.00 8.81 13.75
CA SER A 439 10.77 8.31 12.59
C SER A 439 10.32 6.89 12.22
N PRO A 440 9.86 6.64 10.99
CA PRO A 440 9.34 5.34 10.59
C PRO A 440 10.42 4.26 10.47
N ASP A 441 11.68 4.67 10.23
CA ASP A 441 12.78 3.79 9.87
C ASP A 441 13.83 3.71 10.99
N VAL A 442 13.48 3.07 12.10
CA VAL A 442 14.43 2.77 13.19
C VAL A 442 15.05 1.38 12.97
N ARG A 443 16.38 1.32 12.96
CA ARG A 443 17.13 0.06 12.83
C ARG A 443 17.89 -0.24 14.11
N ILE A 444 17.76 -1.47 14.60
CA ILE A 444 18.42 -1.92 15.83
C ILE A 444 19.50 -2.93 15.46
N ILE A 445 20.76 -2.62 15.79
CA ILE A 445 21.92 -3.49 15.64
C ILE A 445 22.26 -4.04 17.01
N SER A 446 22.17 -5.36 17.17
CA SER A 446 22.49 -6.02 18.42
C SER A 446 23.25 -7.33 18.19
N PRO A 447 24.21 -7.67 19.08
CA PRO A 447 25.03 -6.79 19.94
C PRO A 447 26.12 -6.06 19.14
N ILE A 448 26.61 -4.90 19.62
CA ILE A 448 27.80 -4.27 19.03
C ILE A 448 29.05 -5.10 19.41
N PRO A 449 29.86 -5.58 18.45
CA PRO A 449 31.08 -6.30 18.76
C PRO A 449 31.99 -5.51 19.72
N GLY A 450 32.41 -6.14 20.82
CA GLY A 450 33.33 -5.52 21.79
C GLY A 450 32.68 -4.59 22.84
N LYS A 451 31.36 -4.37 22.80
CA LYS A 451 30.62 -3.60 23.83
C LYS A 451 29.34 -4.32 24.27
N SER A 452 28.96 -4.22 25.54
CA SER A 452 27.67 -4.69 26.06
C SER A 452 26.53 -3.71 25.74
N ALA A 453 26.47 -3.25 24.49
CA ALA A 453 25.56 -2.20 24.04
C ALA A 453 24.81 -2.61 22.77
N VAL A 454 23.61 -2.05 22.62
CA VAL A 454 22.76 -2.14 21.44
C VAL A 454 22.82 -0.81 20.70
N GLY A 455 23.07 -0.86 19.40
CA GLY A 455 23.06 0.32 18.54
C GLY A 455 21.67 0.57 17.98
N ILE A 456 21.10 1.75 18.22
CA ILE A 456 19.83 2.18 17.63
C ILE A 456 20.13 3.26 16.60
N GLU A 457 19.96 2.94 15.32
CA GLU A 457 20.15 3.86 14.20
C GLU A 457 18.83 4.56 13.89
N ILE A 458 18.84 5.90 13.98
CA ILE A 458 17.68 6.76 13.72
C ILE A 458 18.07 7.78 12.64
N PRO A 459 17.26 7.93 11.58
CA PRO A 459 17.48 8.95 10.56
C PRO A 459 17.55 10.35 11.16
N ASN A 460 18.51 11.15 10.69
CA ASN A 460 18.62 12.55 11.09
C ASN A 460 17.47 13.36 10.50
N THR A 461 16.96 14.32 11.27
CA THR A 461 16.02 15.34 10.78
C THR A 461 16.70 16.30 9.81
N ASP A 462 17.96 16.64 10.10
CA ASP A 462 18.84 17.49 9.29
C ASP A 462 19.89 16.65 8.55
N ARG A 463 19.46 15.90 7.53
CA ARG A 463 20.34 15.05 6.72
C ARG A 463 21.34 15.88 5.92
N GLU A 464 22.59 15.45 5.91
CA GLU A 464 23.67 16.07 5.15
C GLU A 464 23.83 15.36 3.80
N MET A 465 23.94 16.15 2.72
CA MET A 465 24.23 15.60 1.40
C MET A 465 25.70 15.19 1.31
N VAL A 466 25.96 13.96 0.88
CA VAL A 466 27.33 13.49 0.62
C VAL A 466 27.69 13.79 -0.84
N ASN A 467 28.60 14.73 -1.05
CA ASN A 467 29.04 15.13 -2.38
C ASN A 467 30.16 14.23 -2.91
N LEU A 468 30.11 13.89 -4.19
CA LEU A 468 31.14 13.08 -4.87
C LEU A 468 32.54 13.69 -4.73
N GLY A 469 32.63 15.02 -4.85
CA GLY A 469 33.90 15.72 -4.71
C GLY A 469 34.51 15.60 -3.32
N ASP A 470 33.71 15.41 -2.27
CA ASP A 470 34.26 15.22 -0.92
C ASP A 470 34.79 13.80 -0.76
N VAL A 471 34.13 12.81 -1.36
CA VAL A 471 34.54 11.40 -1.34
C VAL A 471 35.86 11.20 -2.10
N LEU A 472 35.98 11.79 -3.29
CA LEU A 472 37.19 11.68 -4.13
C LEU A 472 38.38 12.48 -3.61
N ARG A 473 38.17 13.45 -2.70
CA ARG A 473 39.25 14.27 -2.09
C ARG A 473 39.79 13.68 -0.79
N LEU A 474 39.22 12.59 -0.28
CA LEU A 474 39.80 11.90 0.89
C LEU A 474 41.16 11.31 0.53
N ALA A 475 42.07 11.28 1.51
CA ALA A 475 43.44 10.81 1.34
C ALA A 475 43.51 9.41 0.71
N ASP A 476 42.70 8.46 1.21
CA ASP A 476 42.71 7.08 0.73
C ASP A 476 42.25 6.95 -0.74
N ALA A 477 41.40 7.86 -1.23
CA ALA A 477 40.96 7.88 -2.63
C ALA A 477 41.95 8.63 -3.53
N ALA A 478 42.69 9.60 -2.98
CA ALA A 478 43.69 10.36 -3.71
C ALA A 478 45.00 9.59 -3.90
N GLU A 479 45.28 8.58 -3.05
CA GLU A 479 46.47 7.73 -3.14
C GLU A 479 46.29 6.50 -4.03
N ASP A 480 45.06 6.15 -4.42
CA ASP A 480 44.79 4.98 -5.26
C ASP A 480 44.64 5.36 -6.75
N ASP A 481 45.67 5.06 -7.53
CA ASP A 481 45.71 5.29 -8.98
C ASP A 481 45.02 4.18 -9.80
N HIS A 482 44.28 3.27 -9.17
CA HIS A 482 43.65 2.16 -9.89
C HIS A 482 42.58 2.66 -10.88
N PRO A 483 42.64 2.28 -12.17
CA PRO A 483 41.76 2.83 -13.22
C PRO A 483 40.26 2.44 -13.07
N MET A 484 39.95 1.56 -12.12
CA MET A 484 38.60 1.11 -11.77
C MET A 484 38.17 1.57 -10.37
N LEU A 485 38.83 2.58 -9.79
CA LEU A 485 38.42 3.16 -8.51
C LEU A 485 37.02 3.79 -8.65
N VAL A 486 36.12 3.47 -7.72
CA VAL A 486 34.76 4.01 -7.68
C VAL A 486 34.45 4.53 -6.29
N ALA A 487 34.05 5.80 -6.21
CA ALA A 487 33.54 6.40 -4.98
C ALA A 487 32.12 5.89 -4.67
N LEU A 488 31.96 5.18 -3.54
CA LEU A 488 30.67 4.67 -3.08
C LEU A 488 29.92 5.67 -2.19
N GLY A 489 30.61 6.32 -1.24
CA GLY A 489 29.99 7.24 -0.29
C GLY A 489 30.79 7.39 1.00
N LYS A 490 30.09 7.78 2.07
CA LYS A 490 30.59 7.81 3.46
C LYS A 490 29.78 6.81 4.29
N ASP A 491 30.42 6.17 5.25
CA ASP A 491 29.80 5.27 6.19
C ASP A 491 28.92 6.01 7.22
N VAL A 492 28.36 5.24 8.15
CA VAL A 492 27.48 5.72 9.24
C VAL A 492 28.22 6.52 10.32
N GLU A 493 29.54 6.49 10.34
CA GLU A 493 30.41 7.24 11.26
C GLU A 493 31.02 8.47 10.58
N GLY A 494 30.82 8.62 9.26
CA GLY A 494 31.40 9.67 8.43
C GLY A 494 32.81 9.37 7.91
N ALA A 495 33.34 8.17 8.17
CA ALA A 495 34.55 7.61 7.57
C ALA A 495 34.19 6.85 6.26
N MET A 496 35.17 6.32 5.53
CA MET A 496 34.92 5.62 4.25
C MET A 496 34.09 4.35 4.40
#